data_AF-A0A803QKU7-F1
#
_entry.id   AF-A0A803QKU7-F1
#
_cell.length_a   1.000
_cell.length_b   1.000
_cell.length_c   1.000
_cell.angle_alpha   90.00
_cell.angle_beta   90.00
_cell.angle_gamma   90.00
#
_symmetry.space_group_name_H-M   'P 1'
#
loop_
_entity.id
_entity.type
_entity.pdbx_description
1 polymer ?
#
loop_
_entity_poly.entity_id
_entity_poly.type
_entity_poly.pdbx_seq_one_letter_code
_entity_poly.pdbx_strand_id
1 'polypeptide(L)'
;MQNDEIIWQVIRHKHCSFMAKIETGIFCRNPYNVTGICNRSSCPLANSRYATIRDHDGVFYLYMKTIERAHMPNKLWERVKLPRNYEKALEIIDKHLMYWPKFLVHKTKQRLTKMTQMRIRMRKLALKTREKIMTTPRKEKKRESRREEKAEKAALLDKSIEKELLERLKKGVYGDIYNYPVKEYNKVLEQEELQLTGEEEEEEEEPEIEYVEGYEELEEEDDIEDFDGLGIARSHLDDDDNVGVEEDDEDAEPLPHKRVRKESAAASRKFEKDGAVAKLKKKARVIVEVEHEEDGGGRQKAVQIYQKLREACEEWGCFRIINHGIPISLMSDMKTLIRSLLDLPPEIKARNADVITGSGYVAPSPANPLYEALGLYDYASPEALRRFSDQLGLSPYQREVVEKYGRAVNELSLDIGKRMAKSLGLNVLKLKGWPWPCQFRINKYNFSDDTLLGSSGVQIHTDNSFLTILQEDEDVKGLEIITKNGQFLPVDPSPGTLLLNLGDIATAWSNGRFYNVKHRVVCKEAMIRVSIASFMLGPKDEVVEAPQELIDNENPSLYIPFHYQHYRNLRLSTKSRAGEALQLLLRNNI
;
A
#
# COMPACT_ATOMS: atom_id res chain seq x y z
N MET A 1 13.11 32.81 -39.98
CA MET A 1 14.11 32.71 -38.89
C MET A 1 13.35 32.50 -37.58
N GLN A 2 13.85 31.68 -36.66
CA GLN A 2 13.30 31.61 -35.30
C GLN A 2 13.92 32.75 -34.47
N ASN A 3 13.09 33.55 -33.80
CA ASN A 3 13.54 34.59 -32.87
C ASN A 3 12.99 34.30 -31.48
N ASP A 4 13.87 33.80 -30.61
CA ASP A 4 13.54 33.36 -29.25
C ASP A 4 13.02 34.50 -28.36
N GLU A 5 13.34 35.76 -28.69
CA GLU A 5 12.88 36.93 -27.94
C GLU A 5 11.40 37.22 -28.22
N ILE A 6 11.02 37.23 -29.50
CA ILE A 6 9.61 37.39 -29.91
C ILE A 6 8.78 36.23 -29.35
N ILE A 7 9.31 35.00 -29.36
CA ILE A 7 8.61 33.84 -28.77
C ILE A 7 8.46 34.01 -27.26
N TRP A 8 9.50 34.47 -26.54
CA TRP A 8 9.38 34.75 -25.11
C TRP A 8 8.34 35.83 -24.80
N GLN A 9 8.35 36.95 -25.52
CA GLN A 9 7.38 38.02 -25.34
C GLN A 9 5.95 37.53 -25.58
N VAL A 10 5.68 36.79 -26.67
CA VAL A 10 4.36 36.23 -26.95
C VAL A 10 3.90 35.25 -25.84
N ILE A 11 4.78 34.37 -25.36
CA ILE A 11 4.47 33.41 -24.28
C ILE A 11 4.24 34.13 -22.93
N ARG A 12 5.01 35.19 -22.63
CA ARG A 12 4.93 35.94 -21.36
C ARG A 12 3.70 36.84 -21.28
N HIS A 13 3.34 37.52 -22.37
CA HIS A 13 2.29 38.54 -22.39
C HIS A 13 0.88 38.01 -22.73
N LYS A 14 0.76 36.86 -23.43
CA LYS A 14 -0.57 36.26 -23.70
C LYS A 14 -0.97 35.29 -22.59
N HIS A 15 -0.51 34.04 -22.67
CA HIS A 15 -0.81 33.01 -21.69
C HIS A 15 0.21 31.86 -21.79
N CYS A 16 0.61 31.28 -20.65
CA CYS A 16 1.50 30.12 -20.59
C CYS A 16 0.97 29.13 -19.56
N SER A 17 0.46 27.98 -20.02
CA SER A 17 -0.13 26.94 -19.16
C SER A 17 0.83 26.32 -18.15
N PHE A 18 2.14 26.45 -18.36
CA PHE A 18 3.17 25.98 -17.44
C PHE A 18 3.62 27.04 -16.42
N MET A 19 3.19 28.29 -16.54
CA MET A 19 3.57 29.35 -15.61
C MET A 19 2.69 29.33 -14.36
N ALA A 20 3.32 29.27 -13.19
CA ALA A 20 2.65 29.43 -11.90
C ALA A 20 3.20 30.66 -11.19
N LYS A 21 2.34 31.63 -10.87
CA LYS A 21 2.67 32.73 -9.96
C LYS A 21 2.38 32.30 -8.53
N ILE A 22 3.34 32.51 -7.64
CA ILE A 22 3.26 32.29 -6.19
C ILE A 22 3.81 33.56 -5.54
N GLU A 23 3.45 33.83 -4.27
CA GLU A 23 3.95 34.98 -3.51
C GLU A 23 5.49 35.09 -3.51
N THR A 24 6.19 33.94 -3.51
CA THR A 24 7.66 33.85 -3.57
C THR A 24 8.26 33.93 -4.98
N GLY A 25 7.45 34.06 -6.04
CA GLY A 25 7.94 34.28 -7.41
C GLY A 25 7.22 33.51 -8.52
N ILE A 26 7.79 33.55 -9.72
CA ILE A 26 7.21 32.95 -10.94
C ILE A 26 7.92 31.65 -11.29
N PHE A 27 7.23 30.53 -11.11
CA PHE A 27 7.71 29.18 -11.33
C PHE A 27 7.19 28.58 -12.64
N CYS A 28 7.87 27.55 -13.13
CA CYS A 28 7.56 26.87 -14.38
C CYS A 28 7.36 25.37 -14.14
N ARG A 29 6.11 24.89 -14.29
CA ARG A 29 5.71 23.48 -14.15
C ARG A 29 6.13 22.59 -15.34
N ASN A 30 6.85 23.14 -16.33
CA ASN A 30 7.27 22.37 -17.50
C ASN A 30 8.44 21.43 -17.11
N PRO A 31 8.32 20.10 -17.28
CA PRO A 31 9.34 19.15 -16.82
C PRO A 31 10.69 19.27 -17.54
N TYR A 32 10.73 19.97 -18.68
CA TYR A 32 11.97 20.26 -19.41
C TYR A 32 12.70 21.53 -18.91
N ASN A 33 12.08 22.38 -18.07
CA ASN A 33 12.76 23.58 -17.53
C ASN A 33 13.89 23.15 -16.59
N VAL A 34 15.11 23.63 -16.84
CA VAL A 34 16.34 23.24 -16.14
C VAL A 34 16.41 23.73 -14.69
N THR A 35 15.88 24.92 -14.37
CA THR A 35 15.92 25.52 -13.01
C THR A 35 14.59 25.46 -12.26
N GLY A 36 13.46 25.24 -12.95
CA GLY A 36 12.11 25.38 -12.39
C GLY A 36 11.59 26.82 -12.30
N ILE A 37 12.42 27.83 -12.57
CA ILE A 37 12.06 29.25 -12.55
C ILE A 37 11.56 29.69 -13.94
N CYS A 38 10.52 30.51 -14.00
CA CYS A 38 9.94 31.03 -15.25
C CYS A 38 10.64 32.32 -15.69
N ASN A 39 11.87 32.22 -16.20
CA ASN A 39 12.60 33.35 -16.79
C ASN A 39 13.03 33.08 -18.24
N ARG A 40 13.48 34.14 -18.91
CA ARG A 40 13.87 34.15 -20.34
C ARG A 40 14.90 33.05 -20.69
N SER A 41 15.91 32.89 -19.83
CA SER A 41 17.05 32.00 -20.04
C SER A 41 16.74 30.54 -19.71
N SER A 42 15.83 30.30 -18.76
CA SER A 42 15.40 28.95 -18.33
C SER A 42 14.20 28.41 -19.10
N CYS A 43 13.52 29.19 -19.95
CA CYS A 43 12.32 28.72 -20.66
C CYS A 43 12.65 27.71 -21.78
N PRO A 44 12.22 26.43 -21.70
CA PRO A 44 12.50 25.42 -22.73
C PRO A 44 11.65 25.59 -24.00
N LEU A 45 10.56 26.38 -23.93
CA LEU A 45 9.70 26.67 -25.07
C LEU A 45 10.31 27.79 -25.93
N ALA A 46 10.65 28.92 -25.31
CA ALA A 46 11.13 30.10 -26.01
C ALA A 46 12.52 29.92 -26.63
N ASN A 47 13.46 29.29 -25.92
CA ASN A 47 14.82 29.09 -26.43
C ASN A 47 14.85 27.97 -27.49
N SER A 48 15.30 28.30 -28.71
CA SER A 48 15.56 27.38 -29.83
C SER A 48 16.67 26.38 -29.49
N ARG A 49 17.76 26.87 -28.93
CA ARG A 49 18.90 26.08 -28.44
C ARG A 49 18.77 25.88 -26.93
N TYR A 50 18.52 24.66 -26.48
CA TYR A 50 18.27 24.36 -25.07
C TYR A 50 18.78 22.97 -24.68
N ALA A 51 19.03 22.76 -23.38
CA ALA A 51 19.49 21.49 -22.81
C ALA A 51 18.92 21.30 -21.39
N THR A 52 18.62 20.07 -21.02
CA THR A 52 18.07 19.72 -19.70
C THR A 52 18.30 18.24 -19.39
N ILE A 53 18.08 17.84 -18.14
CA ILE A 53 18.19 16.43 -17.73
C ILE A 53 16.84 15.93 -17.24
N ARG A 54 16.52 14.70 -17.62
CA ARG A 54 15.32 13.98 -17.18
C ARG A 54 15.66 12.60 -16.64
N ASP A 55 14.84 12.18 -15.68
CA ASP A 55 14.75 10.80 -15.22
C ASP A 55 13.76 10.04 -16.09
N HIS A 56 14.13 8.84 -16.49
CA HIS A 56 13.23 7.81 -17.00
C HIS A 56 13.68 6.47 -16.39
N ASP A 57 12.80 5.88 -15.57
CA ASP A 57 12.91 4.52 -15.04
C ASP A 57 14.25 4.21 -14.34
N GLY A 58 14.77 5.18 -13.57
CA GLY A 58 16.03 5.02 -12.84
C GLY A 58 17.28 5.34 -13.67
N VAL A 59 17.13 5.82 -14.91
CA VAL A 59 18.23 6.23 -15.80
C VAL A 59 18.10 7.73 -16.13
N PHE A 60 19.21 8.45 -16.04
CA PHE A 60 19.25 9.86 -16.45
C PHE A 60 19.56 9.98 -17.94
N TYR A 61 18.90 10.94 -18.58
CA TYR A 61 19.10 11.28 -19.99
C TYR A 61 19.33 12.78 -20.14
N LEU A 62 20.36 13.15 -20.90
CA LEU A 62 20.59 14.51 -21.37
C LEU A 62 19.69 14.76 -22.58
N TYR A 63 18.74 15.69 -22.43
CA TYR A 63 17.81 16.12 -23.47
C TYR A 63 18.33 17.41 -24.11
N MET A 64 18.50 17.42 -25.43
CA MET A 64 19.04 18.56 -26.19
C MET A 64 18.09 19.00 -27.31
N LYS A 65 17.96 20.31 -27.49
CA LYS A 65 17.13 20.97 -28.50
C LYS A 65 18.04 21.84 -29.38
N THR A 66 17.99 21.63 -30.70
CA THR A 66 18.78 22.38 -31.68
C THR A 66 17.88 23.19 -32.61
N ILE A 67 18.41 24.31 -33.11
CA ILE A 67 17.71 25.24 -34.01
C ILE A 67 17.22 24.51 -35.27
N GLU A 68 18.05 23.63 -35.83
CA GLU A 68 17.75 22.80 -36.99
C GLU A 68 16.46 21.98 -36.83
N ARG A 69 16.21 21.40 -35.65
CA ARG A 69 15.06 20.52 -35.40
C ARG A 69 13.82 21.26 -34.88
N ALA A 70 13.90 22.58 -34.69
CA ALA A 70 12.77 23.38 -34.21
C ALA A 70 11.54 23.32 -35.15
N HIS A 71 11.74 23.07 -36.44
CA HIS A 71 10.67 22.90 -37.42
C HIS A 71 10.04 21.48 -37.43
N MET A 72 10.56 20.53 -36.64
CA MET A 72 10.06 19.15 -36.53
C MET A 72 9.64 18.81 -35.09
N PRO A 73 8.40 19.14 -34.64
CA PRO A 73 7.95 18.89 -33.27
C PRO A 73 8.18 17.45 -32.77
N ASN A 74 7.94 16.46 -33.63
CA ASN A 74 8.11 15.03 -33.30
C ASN A 74 9.59 14.59 -33.17
N LYS A 75 10.56 15.42 -33.58
CA LYS A 75 12.01 15.19 -33.48
C LYS A 75 12.74 16.34 -32.76
N LEU A 76 12.01 17.17 -32.02
CA LEU A 76 12.48 18.41 -31.40
C LEU A 76 13.60 18.19 -30.36
N TRP A 77 13.62 17.02 -29.72
CA TRP A 77 14.58 16.66 -28.69
C TRP A 77 15.44 15.47 -29.13
N GLU A 78 16.76 15.64 -29.03
CA GLU A 78 17.70 14.52 -28.92
C GLU A 78 17.78 14.06 -27.47
N ARG A 79 18.03 12.76 -27.25
CA ARG A 79 18.28 12.20 -25.91
C ARG A 79 19.56 11.36 -25.92
N VAL A 80 20.50 11.69 -25.05
CA VAL A 80 21.73 10.93 -24.80
C VAL A 80 21.62 10.26 -23.42
N LYS A 81 21.90 8.96 -23.35
CA LYS A 81 21.84 8.18 -22.10
C LYS A 81 23.07 8.50 -21.25
N LEU A 82 22.87 8.92 -20.00
CA LEU A 82 23.97 9.14 -19.06
C LEU A 82 24.29 7.85 -18.27
N PRO A 83 25.57 7.60 -17.95
CA PRO A 83 25.99 6.46 -17.12
C PRO A 83 25.58 6.63 -15.66
N ARG A 84 25.73 5.56 -14.86
CA ARG A 84 25.46 5.58 -13.41
C ARG A 84 26.55 6.25 -12.57
N ASN A 85 27.80 6.27 -13.06
CA ASN A 85 28.88 7.05 -12.44
C ASN A 85 28.70 8.54 -12.81
N TYR A 86 28.82 9.41 -11.81
CA TYR A 86 28.53 10.84 -11.91
C TYR A 86 29.57 11.61 -12.74
N GLU A 87 30.87 11.33 -12.55
CA GLU A 87 31.98 11.98 -13.26
C GLU A 87 31.87 11.74 -14.77
N LYS A 88 31.67 10.47 -15.16
CA LYS A 88 31.49 10.05 -16.55
C LYS A 88 30.21 10.63 -17.16
N ALA A 89 29.19 10.94 -16.35
CA ALA A 89 28.02 11.68 -16.80
C ALA A 89 28.32 13.17 -17.01
N LEU A 90 29.13 13.81 -16.14
CA LEU A 90 29.60 15.19 -16.33
C LEU A 90 30.47 15.32 -17.58
N GLU A 91 31.42 14.41 -17.82
CA GLU A 91 32.22 14.37 -19.04
C GLU A 91 31.36 14.34 -20.31
N ILE A 92 30.33 13.49 -20.33
CA ILE A 92 29.42 13.34 -21.48
C ILE A 92 28.59 14.63 -21.67
N ILE A 93 28.18 15.29 -20.59
CA ILE A 93 27.52 16.60 -20.65
C ILE A 93 28.46 17.66 -21.25
N ASP A 94 29.72 17.73 -20.83
CA ASP A 94 30.68 18.69 -21.39
C ASP A 94 31.01 18.40 -22.86
N LYS A 95 31.19 17.13 -23.22
CA LYS A 95 31.46 16.70 -24.61
C LYS A 95 30.30 17.07 -25.54
N HIS A 96 29.05 16.86 -25.13
CA HIS A 96 27.88 17.21 -25.95
C HIS A 96 27.50 18.70 -25.90
N LEU A 97 27.72 19.40 -24.78
CA LEU A 97 27.35 20.80 -24.60
C LEU A 97 28.51 21.80 -24.78
N MET A 98 29.68 21.36 -25.26
CA MET A 98 30.89 22.17 -25.45
C MET A 98 30.65 23.56 -26.08
N TYR A 99 29.75 23.64 -27.07
CA TYR A 99 29.44 24.87 -27.80
C TYR A 99 28.22 25.65 -27.27
N TRP A 100 27.57 25.22 -26.18
CA TRP A 100 26.33 25.81 -25.64
C TRP A 100 26.64 26.96 -24.65
N PRO A 101 25.67 27.86 -24.37
CA PRO A 101 25.88 28.96 -23.42
C PRO A 101 26.29 28.46 -22.02
N LYS A 102 27.38 29.01 -21.45
CA LYS A 102 27.94 28.57 -20.15
C LYS A 102 26.90 28.48 -19.02
N PHE A 103 25.96 29.44 -18.95
CA PHE A 103 24.82 29.42 -18.02
C PHE A 103 24.03 28.11 -18.10
N LEU A 104 23.70 27.67 -19.32
CA LEU A 104 22.88 26.49 -19.57
C LEU A 104 23.66 25.21 -19.24
N VAL A 105 24.95 25.14 -19.59
CA VAL A 105 25.83 24.01 -19.20
C VAL A 105 25.90 23.89 -17.69
N HIS A 106 26.15 25.01 -16.99
CA HIS A 106 26.24 25.05 -15.53
C HIS A 106 24.90 24.63 -14.87
N LYS A 107 23.76 25.17 -15.30
CA LYS A 107 22.46 24.77 -14.76
C LYS A 107 22.06 23.33 -15.12
N THR A 108 22.52 22.80 -16.26
CA THR A 108 22.35 21.38 -16.61
C THR A 108 23.16 20.48 -15.66
N LYS A 109 24.41 20.84 -15.34
CA LYS A 109 25.21 20.15 -14.31
C LYS A 109 24.57 20.22 -12.93
N GLN A 110 24.22 21.42 -12.43
CA GLN A 110 23.55 21.59 -11.13
C GLN A 110 22.25 20.75 -11.03
N ARG A 111 21.52 20.58 -12.13
CA ARG A 111 20.34 19.71 -12.20
C ARG A 111 20.70 18.23 -12.05
N LEU A 112 21.78 17.74 -12.68
CA LEU A 112 22.26 16.36 -12.45
C LEU A 112 22.60 16.15 -10.98
N THR A 113 23.32 17.08 -10.36
CA THR A 113 23.71 17.02 -8.94
C THR A 113 22.48 16.91 -8.05
N LYS A 114 21.53 17.87 -8.15
CA LYS A 114 20.31 17.86 -7.32
C LYS A 114 19.44 16.62 -7.56
N MET A 115 19.32 16.13 -8.80
CA MET A 115 18.58 14.88 -9.08
C MET A 115 19.29 13.64 -8.52
N THR A 116 20.62 13.61 -8.50
CA THR A 116 21.42 12.52 -7.92
C THR A 116 21.33 12.52 -6.39
N GLN A 117 21.51 13.68 -5.75
CA GLN A 117 21.30 13.88 -4.32
C GLN A 117 19.88 13.48 -3.89
N MET A 118 18.84 13.85 -4.64
CA MET A 118 17.46 13.43 -4.37
C MET A 118 17.30 11.90 -4.41
N ARG A 119 17.93 11.19 -5.35
CA ARG A 119 17.91 9.72 -5.39
C ARG A 119 18.62 9.10 -4.19
N ILE A 120 19.77 9.65 -3.78
CA ILE A 120 20.50 9.20 -2.58
C ILE A 120 19.63 9.41 -1.33
N ARG A 121 19.03 10.60 -1.17
CA ARG A 121 18.13 10.92 -0.06
C ARG A 121 16.89 10.03 -0.03
N MET A 122 16.31 9.69 -1.18
CA MET A 122 15.18 8.75 -1.28
C MET A 122 15.59 7.32 -0.86
N ARG A 123 16.81 6.87 -1.18
CA ARG A 123 17.34 5.58 -0.70
C ARG A 123 17.62 5.60 0.81
N LYS A 124 18.36 6.60 1.32
CA LYS A 124 18.58 6.81 2.78
C LYS A 124 17.23 6.86 3.53
N LEU A 125 16.19 7.49 2.96
CA LEU A 125 14.85 7.57 3.56
C LEU A 125 14.03 6.27 3.50
N ALA A 126 14.23 5.43 2.48
CA ALA A 126 13.60 4.11 2.39
C ALA A 126 14.24 3.10 3.36
N LEU A 127 15.55 3.21 3.59
CA LEU A 127 16.30 2.38 4.54
C LEU A 127 16.07 2.77 6.01
N LYS A 128 15.78 4.05 6.29
CA LYS A 128 15.47 4.50 7.66
C LYS A 128 14.08 4.02 8.12
N THR A 129 14.07 2.87 8.78
CA THR A 129 12.96 2.39 9.62
C THR A 129 12.49 3.50 10.55
N ARG A 130 11.21 3.89 10.46
CA ARG A 130 10.66 4.94 11.31
C ARG A 130 10.19 4.35 12.63
N GLU A 131 10.91 4.68 13.70
CA GLU A 131 10.45 4.42 15.07
C GLU A 131 9.03 4.96 15.25
N LYS A 132 8.10 4.04 15.50
CA LYS A 132 6.68 4.35 15.68
C LYS A 132 6.48 4.78 17.13
N ILE A 133 6.72 6.06 17.43
CA ILE A 133 6.50 6.64 18.77
C ILE A 133 5.04 6.42 19.18
N MET A 134 4.78 5.36 19.95
CA MET A 134 3.46 4.99 20.44
C MET A 134 3.17 5.72 21.74
N THR A 135 2.25 6.68 21.68
CA THR A 135 1.81 7.44 22.84
C THR A 135 0.86 6.62 23.73
N THR A 136 1.42 5.81 24.63
CA THR A 136 0.62 5.08 25.63
C THR A 136 0.00 6.06 26.64
N PRO A 137 -1.30 5.92 26.97
CA PRO A 137 -1.96 6.71 28.00
C PRO A 137 -1.23 6.65 29.36
N ARG A 138 -0.92 7.82 29.94
CA ARG A 138 -0.23 7.96 31.23
C ARG A 138 -0.92 7.25 32.41
N LYS A 139 -2.21 6.89 32.26
CA LYS A 139 -3.00 6.11 33.22
C LYS A 139 -2.73 4.60 33.14
N GLU A 140 -2.39 4.09 31.95
CA GLU A 140 -2.09 2.67 31.70
C GLU A 140 -0.68 2.34 32.16
N LYS A 141 0.34 3.14 31.78
CA LYS A 141 1.71 2.98 32.30
C LYS A 141 1.79 3.02 33.85
N LYS A 142 0.90 3.79 34.51
CA LYS A 142 0.77 3.81 35.99
C LYS A 142 0.00 2.61 36.57
N ARG A 143 -0.76 1.87 35.76
CA ARG A 143 -1.47 0.64 36.12
C ARG A 143 -0.60 -0.59 35.92
N GLU A 144 0.22 -0.58 34.86
CA GLU A 144 1.18 -1.63 34.51
C GLU A 144 2.34 -1.67 35.51
N SER A 145 3.00 -0.53 35.77
CA SER A 145 4.02 -0.42 36.84
C SER A 145 3.55 -0.90 38.22
N ARG A 146 2.26 -0.72 38.57
CA ARG A 146 1.66 -1.23 39.81
C ARG A 146 1.28 -2.72 39.77
N ARG A 147 1.18 -3.31 38.58
CA ARG A 147 1.02 -4.75 38.37
C ARG A 147 2.38 -5.43 38.40
N GLU A 148 3.39 -4.84 37.76
CA GLU A 148 4.80 -5.25 37.79
C GLU A 148 5.31 -5.32 39.24
N GLU A 149 5.22 -4.22 40.00
CA GLU A 149 5.63 -4.17 41.42
C GLU A 149 4.90 -5.21 42.29
N LYS A 150 3.65 -5.57 41.94
CA LYS A 150 2.91 -6.62 42.64
C LYS A 150 3.31 -8.03 42.19
N ALA A 151 3.61 -8.22 40.91
CA ALA A 151 4.05 -9.50 40.35
C ALA A 151 5.46 -9.85 40.82
N GLU A 152 6.37 -8.88 40.88
CA GLU A 152 7.70 -9.02 41.48
C GLU A 152 7.62 -9.47 42.94
N LYS A 153 6.79 -8.80 43.75
CA LYS A 153 6.57 -9.16 45.16
C LYS A 153 5.88 -10.52 45.34
N ALA A 154 5.07 -10.97 44.37
CA ALA A 154 4.53 -12.32 44.35
C ALA A 154 5.61 -13.34 43.99
N ALA A 155 6.38 -13.13 42.91
CA ALA A 155 7.45 -14.03 42.49
C ALA A 155 8.57 -14.19 43.54
N LEU A 156 8.88 -13.13 44.30
CA LEU A 156 9.80 -13.20 45.43
C LEU A 156 9.22 -14.03 46.60
N LEU A 157 7.90 -13.94 46.85
CA LEU A 157 7.22 -14.76 47.83
C LEU A 157 7.20 -16.23 47.39
N ASP A 158 6.85 -16.50 46.13
CA ASP A 158 6.76 -17.84 45.55
C ASP A 158 8.15 -18.52 45.55
N LYS A 159 9.22 -17.82 45.12
CA LYS A 159 10.61 -18.31 45.24
C LYS A 159 11.04 -18.54 46.70
N SER A 160 10.49 -17.80 47.66
CA SER A 160 10.76 -18.04 49.09
C SER A 160 10.02 -19.26 49.62
N ILE A 161 8.77 -19.48 49.19
CA ILE A 161 7.97 -20.66 49.52
C ILE A 161 8.59 -21.92 48.91
N GLU A 162 9.01 -21.86 47.64
CA GLU A 162 9.74 -22.90 46.93
C GLU A 162 11.02 -23.31 47.68
N LYS A 163 11.86 -22.34 48.07
CA LYS A 163 13.06 -22.61 48.89
C LYS A 163 12.73 -23.22 50.24
N GLU A 164 11.68 -22.77 50.93
CA GLU A 164 11.29 -23.37 52.21
C GLU A 164 10.75 -24.81 52.05
N LEU A 165 9.99 -25.08 50.97
CA LEU A 165 9.51 -26.42 50.64
C LEU A 165 10.67 -27.36 50.29
N LEU A 166 11.64 -26.90 49.50
CA LEU A 166 12.87 -27.64 49.20
C LEU A 166 13.70 -27.90 50.47
N GLU A 167 13.81 -26.95 51.39
CA GLU A 167 14.46 -27.19 52.69
C GLU A 167 13.70 -28.20 53.56
N ARG A 168 12.38 -28.10 53.66
CA ARG A 168 11.54 -29.06 54.42
C ARG A 168 11.62 -30.48 53.83
N LEU A 169 11.76 -30.58 52.51
CA LEU A 169 11.96 -31.84 51.80
C LEU A 169 13.38 -32.40 52.00
N LYS A 170 14.43 -31.58 51.81
CA LYS A 170 15.84 -31.95 52.11
C LYS A 170 16.04 -32.34 53.59
N LYS A 171 15.22 -31.81 54.52
CA LYS A 171 15.20 -32.17 55.96
C LYS A 171 14.34 -33.40 56.31
N GLY A 172 13.71 -34.06 55.34
CA GLY A 172 13.00 -35.33 55.54
C GLY A 172 11.69 -35.24 56.34
N VAL A 173 11.09 -34.05 56.47
CA VAL A 173 9.92 -33.80 57.35
C VAL A 173 8.67 -34.60 56.96
N TYR A 174 8.60 -35.10 55.71
CA TYR A 174 7.48 -35.86 55.15
C TYR A 174 7.79 -37.37 54.96
N GLY A 175 8.65 -37.94 55.82
CA GLY A 175 9.34 -39.22 55.62
C GLY A 175 8.49 -40.46 55.30
N ASP A 176 7.22 -40.53 55.73
CA ASP A 176 6.36 -41.71 55.55
C ASP A 176 5.29 -41.58 54.45
N ILE A 177 5.20 -40.43 53.76
CA ILE A 177 4.03 -40.13 52.89
C ILE A 177 4.27 -40.51 51.42
N TYR A 178 5.52 -40.53 50.94
CA TYR A 178 5.83 -40.69 49.51
C TYR A 178 6.94 -41.71 49.25
N ASN A 179 6.59 -42.79 48.54
CA ASN A 179 7.52 -43.84 48.10
C ASN A 179 8.14 -43.50 46.74
N TYR A 180 9.09 -42.55 46.69
CA TYR A 180 9.82 -42.21 45.47
C TYR A 180 11.25 -42.79 45.46
N PRO A 181 11.80 -43.20 44.29
CA PRO A 181 13.19 -43.62 44.17
C PRO A 181 14.16 -42.44 44.38
N VAL A 182 14.66 -42.28 45.62
CA VAL A 182 15.57 -41.18 46.03
C VAL A 182 16.78 -41.00 45.09
N LYS A 183 17.28 -42.08 44.50
CA LYS A 183 18.42 -42.07 43.56
C LYS A 183 18.12 -41.44 42.19
N GLU A 184 16.85 -41.40 41.78
CA GLU A 184 16.44 -40.79 40.51
C GLU A 184 16.08 -39.32 40.73
N TYR A 185 15.45 -39.00 41.86
CA TYR A 185 15.15 -37.62 42.25
C TYR A 185 16.40 -36.75 42.45
N ASN A 186 17.42 -37.26 43.16
CA ASN A 186 18.65 -36.50 43.38
C ASN A 186 19.38 -36.14 42.07
N LYS A 187 19.30 -36.99 41.03
CA LYS A 187 19.87 -36.69 39.71
C LYS A 187 19.18 -35.52 39.01
N VAL A 188 17.87 -35.34 39.20
CA VAL A 188 17.14 -34.20 38.63
C VAL A 188 17.57 -32.90 39.31
N LEU A 189 17.70 -32.90 40.65
CA LEU A 189 18.25 -31.77 41.40
C LEU A 189 19.69 -31.43 40.98
N GLU A 190 20.55 -32.42 40.80
CA GLU A 190 21.92 -32.23 40.28
C GLU A 190 21.92 -31.66 38.85
N GLN A 191 20.93 -31.99 38.02
CA GLN A 191 20.77 -31.40 36.67
C GLN A 191 20.20 -29.98 36.70
N GLU A 192 19.31 -29.63 37.63
CA GLU A 192 18.77 -28.27 37.79
C GLU A 192 19.84 -27.30 38.36
N GLU A 193 20.64 -27.74 39.35
CA GLU A 193 21.77 -26.96 39.86
C GLU A 193 22.88 -26.76 38.77
N LEU A 194 23.03 -27.71 37.83
CA LEU A 194 23.89 -27.58 36.64
C LEU A 194 23.30 -26.71 35.51
N GLN A 195 21.98 -26.55 35.42
CA GLN A 195 21.36 -25.65 34.45
C GLN A 195 21.43 -24.19 34.92
N LEU A 196 21.12 -23.94 36.19
CA LEU A 196 21.22 -22.62 36.82
C LEU A 196 22.63 -22.03 36.80
N THR A 197 23.67 -22.88 36.76
CA THR A 197 25.07 -22.44 36.64
C THR A 197 25.55 -22.28 35.19
N GLY A 198 24.82 -22.83 34.20
CA GLY A 198 25.07 -22.57 32.78
C GLY A 198 24.43 -21.27 32.26
N GLU A 199 23.32 -20.84 32.87
CA GLU A 199 22.60 -19.61 32.46
C GLU A 199 23.25 -18.30 32.96
N GLU A 200 24.28 -18.35 33.81
CA GLU A 200 25.02 -17.17 34.31
C GLU A 200 26.35 -16.89 33.57
N GLU A 201 26.81 -17.75 32.65
CA GLU A 201 28.10 -17.58 31.92
C GLU A 201 27.98 -17.25 30.42
N GLU A 202 26.77 -17.14 29.84
CA GLU A 202 26.59 -16.66 28.44
C GLU A 202 26.47 -15.11 28.38
N GLU A 203 27.59 -14.40 28.58
CA GLU A 203 27.71 -13.01 28.11
C GLU A 203 27.81 -13.00 26.56
N GLU A 204 26.76 -12.51 25.88
CA GLU A 204 26.77 -12.34 24.42
C GLU A 204 27.79 -11.24 24.01
N GLU A 205 28.97 -11.64 23.50
CA GLU A 205 29.90 -10.71 22.83
C GLU A 205 29.22 -10.09 21.59
N GLU A 206 28.89 -8.80 21.63
CA GLU A 206 28.45 -8.05 20.44
C GLU A 206 29.58 -8.02 19.39
N PRO A 207 29.35 -8.50 18.16
CA PRO A 207 30.40 -8.47 17.13
C PRO A 207 30.60 -7.03 16.64
N GLU A 208 31.80 -6.47 16.85
CA GLU A 208 32.19 -5.17 16.31
C GLU A 208 31.99 -5.14 14.78
N ILE A 209 31.11 -4.24 14.32
CA ILE A 209 30.88 -4.03 12.89
C ILE A 209 31.99 -3.13 12.36
N GLU A 210 33.05 -3.73 11.81
CA GLU A 210 34.14 -3.02 11.14
C GLU A 210 33.59 -2.28 9.89
N TYR A 211 33.53 -0.95 9.97
CA TYR A 211 33.06 -0.11 8.88
C TYR A 211 34.12 0.02 7.79
N VAL A 212 33.92 -0.65 6.66
CA VAL A 212 34.76 -0.47 5.47
C VAL A 212 34.54 0.93 4.90
N GLU A 213 35.48 1.84 5.15
CA GLU A 213 35.52 3.18 4.55
C GLU A 213 35.39 3.10 3.03
N GLY A 214 34.41 3.81 2.47
CA GLY A 214 34.13 3.66 1.04
C GLY A 214 32.93 4.37 0.45
N TYR A 215 32.48 5.51 1.00
CA TYR A 215 31.75 6.58 0.27
C TYR A 215 31.36 7.80 1.17
N GLU A 216 32.22 8.22 2.10
CA GLU A 216 31.90 9.34 3.02
C GLU A 216 32.24 10.75 2.49
N GLU A 217 33.10 10.86 1.46
CA GLU A 217 33.65 12.13 0.93
C GLU A 217 32.63 13.01 0.13
N LEU A 218 31.36 13.05 0.54
CA LEU A 218 30.30 13.90 -0.02
C LEU A 218 29.26 14.42 1.00
N GLU A 219 29.53 14.39 2.31
CA GLU A 219 28.68 15.05 3.34
C GLU A 219 29.50 16.03 4.22
N GLU A 220 30.01 17.11 3.62
CA GLU A 220 30.37 18.34 4.36
C GLU A 220 30.20 19.61 3.47
N GLU A 221 28.97 20.15 3.43
CA GLU A 221 28.67 21.51 2.96
C GLU A 221 27.33 21.94 3.60
N ASP A 222 27.39 22.73 4.68
CA ASP A 222 26.24 23.15 5.50
C ASP A 222 25.28 24.12 4.76
N ASP A 223 24.08 24.31 5.33
CA ASP A 223 23.04 25.20 4.82
C ASP A 223 23.47 26.69 4.82
N ILE A 224 24.17 27.13 3.77
CA ILE A 224 24.43 28.56 3.47
C ILE A 224 23.43 29.07 2.42
N GLU A 225 22.22 29.42 2.88
CA GLU A 225 21.27 30.29 2.14
C GLU A 225 21.15 31.67 2.82
N ASP A 226 22.26 32.40 3.05
CA ASP A 226 22.20 33.85 3.37
C ASP A 226 23.49 34.66 3.11
N PHE A 227 24.05 34.61 1.88
CA PHE A 227 25.03 35.62 1.43
C PHE A 227 25.10 35.79 -0.11
N ASP A 228 24.55 36.88 -0.63
CA ASP A 228 25.36 38.01 -1.14
C ASP A 228 24.46 39.18 -1.56
N GLY A 229 24.73 40.35 -0.98
CA GLY A 229 24.05 41.61 -1.25
C GLY A 229 25.04 42.68 -1.72
N LEU A 230 25.87 42.39 -2.72
CA LEU A 230 26.76 43.36 -3.35
C LEU A 230 26.22 43.82 -4.72
N GLY A 231 26.22 45.11 -5.07
CA GLY A 231 26.90 46.23 -4.41
C GLY A 231 27.96 46.89 -5.31
N ILE A 232 27.69 46.99 -6.62
CA ILE A 232 28.58 47.71 -7.55
C ILE A 232 28.22 49.20 -7.54
N ALA A 233 29.25 50.04 -7.39
CA ALA A 233 29.13 51.47 -7.13
C ALA A 233 28.73 52.30 -8.35
N ARG A 234 28.33 53.55 -8.08
CA ARG A 234 28.01 54.59 -9.06
C ARG A 234 29.17 54.88 -10.02
N SER A 235 28.84 55.14 -11.28
CA SER A 235 29.61 56.02 -12.17
C SER A 235 28.62 56.92 -12.92
N HIS A 236 28.74 58.24 -12.76
CA HIS A 236 27.96 59.21 -13.55
C HIS A 236 28.32 59.10 -15.03
N LEU A 237 27.31 59.26 -15.89
CA LEU A 237 27.29 60.30 -16.94
C LEU A 237 25.83 60.66 -17.18
N ASP A 238 25.59 61.91 -17.58
CA ASP A 238 24.28 62.53 -17.68
C ASP A 238 23.72 62.45 -19.12
N ASP A 239 22.39 62.51 -19.27
CA ASP A 239 21.72 63.52 -20.12
C ASP A 239 20.18 63.46 -19.99
N ASP A 240 19.51 64.52 -20.46
CA ASP A 240 18.08 64.83 -20.34
C ASP A 240 17.11 63.90 -21.10
N ASP A 241 15.86 63.77 -20.62
CA ASP A 241 14.73 64.52 -21.23
C ASP A 241 13.38 64.39 -20.46
N ASN A 242 13.04 65.47 -19.75
CA ASN A 242 11.72 66.06 -19.46
C ASN A 242 10.41 65.41 -20.04
N VAL A 243 9.53 64.89 -19.16
CA VAL A 243 8.16 65.40 -18.81
C VAL A 243 7.53 64.53 -17.71
N GLY A 244 6.70 65.02 -16.77
CA GLY A 244 6.20 66.37 -16.48
C GLY A 244 4.77 66.30 -15.86
N VAL A 245 4.40 67.24 -14.96
CA VAL A 245 3.10 67.34 -14.23
C VAL A 245 2.98 66.28 -13.08
N GLU A 246 2.87 66.57 -11.78
CA GLU A 246 1.98 67.50 -10.99
C GLU A 246 0.54 66.91 -10.91
N GLU A 247 -0.34 67.02 -9.90
CA GLU A 247 -0.42 67.59 -8.53
C GLU A 247 -0.97 66.46 -7.57
N ASP A 248 -0.89 66.42 -6.22
CA ASP A 248 0.00 66.98 -5.18
C ASP A 248 -0.33 66.29 -3.79
N ASP A 249 0.05 66.91 -2.67
CA ASP A 249 -0.02 66.58 -1.21
C ASP A 249 -1.42 66.25 -0.57
N GLU A 250 -1.63 65.93 0.74
CA GLU A 250 -0.82 66.08 1.97
C GLU A 250 -1.18 65.06 3.10
N ASP A 251 -0.34 65.08 4.14
CA ASP A 251 -0.15 64.33 5.41
C ASP A 251 -1.27 63.79 6.35
N ALA A 252 -0.79 62.97 7.31
CA ALA A 252 -1.17 62.83 8.74
C ALA A 252 -2.25 61.83 9.25
N GLU A 253 -1.88 61.12 10.34
CA GLU A 253 -2.76 60.44 11.33
C GLU A 253 -3.15 61.41 12.49
N PRO A 254 -3.81 61.02 13.62
CA PRO A 254 -4.45 59.74 14.00
C PRO A 254 -5.87 59.85 14.64
N LEU A 255 -6.34 58.71 15.18
CA LEU A 255 -7.50 58.45 16.07
C LEU A 255 -7.63 59.44 17.28
N PRO A 256 -8.75 59.54 18.05
CA PRO A 256 -9.81 58.51 18.25
C PRO A 256 -11.29 58.97 18.56
N HIS A 257 -12.14 57.97 18.83
CA HIS A 257 -13.23 57.93 19.87
C HIS A 257 -14.70 58.39 19.63
N LYS A 258 -15.58 57.36 19.62
CA LYS A 258 -16.77 57.14 20.51
C LYS A 258 -18.14 57.86 20.29
N ARG A 259 -19.08 57.03 19.81
CA ARG A 259 -20.41 56.65 20.41
C ARG A 259 -21.69 57.45 20.12
N VAL A 260 -22.81 56.70 20.24
CA VAL A 260 -24.26 57.05 20.24
C VAL A 260 -24.82 57.44 18.86
N ARG A 261 -25.73 56.72 18.17
CA ARG A 261 -26.83 55.72 18.45
C ARG A 261 -28.24 56.33 18.58
N LYS A 262 -29.01 56.27 17.48
CA LYS A 262 -30.42 55.83 17.36
C LYS A 262 -30.68 55.52 15.87
N GLU A 263 -31.05 54.31 15.44
CA GLU A 263 -32.23 53.47 15.72
C GLU A 263 -33.49 53.85 14.92
N SER A 264 -33.67 53.15 13.80
CA SER A 264 -34.95 52.56 13.41
C SER A 264 -34.67 51.09 13.03
N ALA A 265 -35.65 50.19 13.19
CA ALA A 265 -35.36 48.75 13.26
C ALA A 265 -36.37 47.86 12.52
N ALA A 266 -35.85 46.84 11.84
CA ALA A 266 -36.57 45.62 11.47
C ALA A 266 -35.60 44.44 11.57
N ALA A 267 -35.85 43.52 12.51
CA ALA A 267 -34.94 42.40 12.79
C ALA A 267 -35.51 41.07 12.30
N SER A 268 -34.64 40.19 11.80
CA SER A 268 -34.55 38.73 12.12
C SER A 268 -33.97 37.94 10.94
N ARG A 269 -33.07 36.96 11.08
CA ARG A 269 -32.36 36.40 12.27
C ARG A 269 -30.92 36.05 11.85
N LYS A 270 -29.99 36.04 12.83
CA LYS A 270 -28.63 35.51 12.66
C LYS A 270 -28.63 33.97 12.60
N PHE A 271 -27.61 33.43 11.94
CA PHE A 271 -26.75 32.43 12.57
C PHE A 271 -25.31 32.91 12.44
N GLU A 272 -24.51 32.75 13.49
CA GLU A 272 -23.16 33.34 13.57
C GLU A 272 -22.08 32.34 13.12
N LYS A 273 -21.03 32.87 12.50
CA LYS A 273 -19.73 32.21 12.53
C LYS A 273 -19.12 32.50 13.90
N ASP A 274 -18.66 31.45 14.57
CA ASP A 274 -17.53 31.57 15.46
C ASP A 274 -16.51 30.46 15.15
N GLY A 275 -15.23 30.74 15.41
CA GLY A 275 -14.12 30.04 14.76
C GLY A 275 -13.66 28.75 15.47
N ALA A 276 -13.40 27.71 14.69
CA ALA A 276 -12.52 26.61 15.09
C ALA A 276 -11.66 26.15 13.89
N VAL A 277 -10.33 26.17 14.06
CA VAL A 277 -9.39 25.71 13.01
C VAL A 277 -9.45 24.19 12.91
N ALA A 278 -10.31 23.70 12.02
CA ALA A 278 -10.46 22.28 11.74
C ALA A 278 -9.21 21.72 11.04
N LYS A 279 -8.25 21.22 11.85
CA LYS A 279 -7.08 20.46 11.38
C LYS A 279 -7.52 19.41 10.37
N LEU A 280 -7.05 19.49 9.13
CA LEU A 280 -7.27 18.43 8.14
C LEU A 280 -6.70 17.13 8.71
N LYS A 281 -7.58 16.17 9.05
CA LYS A 281 -7.15 14.84 9.49
C LYS A 281 -6.34 14.22 8.35
N LYS A 282 -5.12 13.77 8.67
CA LYS A 282 -4.23 13.09 7.72
C LYS A 282 -5.01 11.93 7.08
N LYS A 283 -4.93 11.80 5.75
CA LYS A 283 -5.54 10.69 5.01
C LYS A 283 -5.06 9.37 5.62
N ALA A 284 -5.99 8.49 5.97
CA ALA A 284 -5.66 7.13 6.37
C ALA A 284 -4.86 6.45 5.24
N ARG A 285 -3.81 5.71 5.61
CA ARG A 285 -2.92 5.00 4.69
C ARG A 285 -2.57 3.65 5.29
N VAL A 286 -2.36 2.68 4.41
CA VAL A 286 -2.07 1.27 4.71
C VAL A 286 -3.24 0.56 5.40
N ILE A 287 -3.97 -0.21 4.60
CA ILE A 287 -4.69 -1.40 5.07
C ILE A 287 -3.62 -2.44 5.41
N VAL A 288 -3.73 -3.08 6.58
CA VAL A 288 -2.65 -3.82 7.26
C VAL A 288 -1.76 -4.60 6.30
N GLU A 289 -0.45 -4.41 6.38
CA GLU A 289 0.54 -5.19 5.62
C GLU A 289 0.97 -6.40 6.44
N VAL A 290 0.88 -7.59 5.83
CA VAL A 290 1.35 -8.87 6.38
C VAL A 290 2.49 -9.38 5.52
N GLU A 291 3.66 -9.55 6.14
CA GLU A 291 4.84 -10.12 5.50
C GLU A 291 4.69 -11.64 5.37
N HIS A 292 4.90 -12.15 4.15
CA HIS A 292 5.00 -13.57 3.87
C HIS A 292 6.47 -13.98 3.92
N GLU A 293 6.94 -14.40 5.09
CA GLU A 293 8.26 -15.04 5.25
C GLU A 293 8.14 -16.57 5.14
N GLU A 294 9.16 -17.23 4.58
CA GLU A 294 9.32 -18.69 4.67
C GLU A 294 9.63 -19.10 6.13
N ASP A 295 9.29 -20.32 6.53
CA ASP A 295 9.33 -20.81 7.94
C ASP A 295 10.77 -20.98 8.53
N GLY A 296 11.77 -20.23 8.03
CA GLY A 296 13.15 -20.19 8.53
C GLY A 296 13.39 -19.24 9.73
N GLY A 297 12.39 -18.47 10.15
CA GLY A 297 12.45 -17.63 11.34
C GLY A 297 12.24 -18.43 12.63
N GLY A 298 13.10 -18.23 13.63
CA GLY A 298 13.00 -18.88 14.94
C GLY A 298 11.62 -18.73 15.61
N ARG A 299 11.23 -19.70 16.45
CA ARG A 299 9.87 -19.93 16.99
C ARG A 299 9.15 -18.66 17.49
N GLN A 300 9.89 -17.75 18.11
CA GLN A 300 9.39 -16.44 18.60
C GLN A 300 8.79 -15.57 17.48
N LYS A 301 9.43 -15.50 16.30
CA LYS A 301 8.98 -14.72 15.14
C LYS A 301 7.70 -15.31 14.54
N ALA A 302 7.64 -16.63 14.39
CA ALA A 302 6.47 -17.32 13.85
C ALA A 302 5.20 -17.05 14.67
N VAL A 303 5.30 -17.04 16.00
CA VAL A 303 4.18 -16.68 16.91
C VAL A 303 3.72 -15.24 16.67
N GLN A 304 4.65 -14.27 16.54
CA GLN A 304 4.30 -12.87 16.28
C GLN A 304 3.63 -12.68 14.89
N ILE A 305 4.10 -13.40 13.86
CA ILE A 305 3.50 -13.36 12.51
C ILE A 305 2.07 -13.93 12.56
N TYR A 306 1.86 -15.07 13.23
CA TYR A 306 0.54 -15.67 13.36
C TYR A 306 -0.42 -14.79 14.18
N GLN A 307 0.07 -14.09 15.21
CA GLN A 307 -0.74 -13.12 15.97
C GLN A 307 -1.16 -11.92 15.10
N LYS A 308 -0.23 -11.27 14.38
CA LYS A 308 -0.54 -10.18 13.44
C LYS A 308 -1.56 -10.61 12.36
N LEU A 309 -1.39 -11.82 11.81
CA LEU A 309 -2.31 -12.40 10.84
C LEU A 309 -3.71 -12.59 11.43
N ARG A 310 -3.81 -13.18 12.64
CA ARG A 310 -5.09 -13.37 13.34
C ARG A 310 -5.79 -12.02 13.58
N GLU A 311 -5.07 -11.02 14.09
CA GLU A 311 -5.61 -9.67 14.33
C GLU A 311 -6.13 -9.02 13.03
N ALA A 312 -5.44 -9.20 11.89
CA ALA A 312 -5.91 -8.71 10.59
C ALA A 312 -7.18 -9.45 10.11
N CYS A 313 -7.27 -10.77 10.32
CA CYS A 313 -8.45 -11.57 10.00
C CYS A 313 -9.66 -11.25 10.89
N GLU A 314 -9.45 -10.99 12.19
CA GLU A 314 -10.51 -10.73 13.18
C GLU A 314 -10.99 -9.27 13.17
N GLU A 315 -10.09 -8.29 12.98
CA GLU A 315 -10.47 -6.87 12.99
C GLU A 315 -10.88 -6.32 11.62
N TRP A 316 -10.13 -6.63 10.56
CA TRP A 316 -10.33 -6.01 9.24
C TRP A 316 -10.99 -6.93 8.21
N GLY A 317 -10.73 -8.23 8.26
CA GLY A 317 -11.13 -9.17 7.20
C GLY A 317 -10.49 -8.85 5.84
N CYS A 318 -9.52 -7.93 5.82
CA CYS A 318 -8.93 -7.34 4.63
C CYS A 318 -7.50 -6.86 4.95
N PHE A 319 -6.50 -7.34 4.24
CA PHE A 319 -5.09 -6.95 4.43
C PHE A 319 -4.30 -7.05 3.12
N ARG A 320 -3.19 -6.31 2.99
CA ARG A 320 -2.22 -6.50 1.90
C ARG A 320 -1.15 -7.51 2.32
N ILE A 321 -0.73 -8.33 1.37
CA ILE A 321 0.35 -9.30 1.53
C ILE A 321 1.55 -8.83 0.71
N ILE A 322 2.71 -8.79 1.35
CA ILE A 322 4.00 -8.43 0.76
C ILE A 322 4.98 -9.60 0.88
N ASN A 323 6.00 -9.63 0.01
CA ASN A 323 7.00 -10.71 -0.09
C ASN A 323 6.43 -12.11 -0.43
N HIS A 324 5.22 -12.18 -1.01
CA HIS A 324 4.40 -13.38 -1.27
C HIS A 324 4.96 -14.44 -2.24
N GLY A 325 6.27 -14.49 -2.51
CA GLY A 325 6.95 -15.45 -3.38
C GLY A 325 6.68 -15.33 -4.89
N ILE A 326 5.45 -15.00 -5.30
CA ILE A 326 5.04 -14.92 -6.71
C ILE A 326 5.86 -13.86 -7.47
N PRO A 327 6.56 -14.20 -8.57
CA PRO A 327 7.36 -13.25 -9.34
C PRO A 327 6.52 -12.13 -9.97
N ILE A 328 6.97 -10.89 -9.83
CA ILE A 328 6.32 -9.69 -10.41
C ILE A 328 6.22 -9.79 -11.94
N SER A 329 7.19 -10.44 -12.60
CA SER A 329 7.13 -10.74 -14.04
C SER A 329 5.92 -11.62 -14.39
N LEU A 330 5.72 -12.73 -13.67
CA LEU A 330 4.58 -13.64 -13.87
C LEU A 330 3.23 -12.94 -13.60
N MET A 331 3.18 -12.06 -12.59
CA MET A 331 2.00 -11.20 -12.35
C MET A 331 1.74 -10.22 -13.50
N SER A 332 2.78 -9.70 -14.14
CA SER A 332 2.68 -8.79 -15.29
C SER A 332 2.31 -9.52 -16.58
N ASP A 333 2.91 -10.68 -16.85
CA ASP A 333 2.59 -11.56 -17.97
C ASP A 333 1.13 -12.00 -17.90
N MET A 334 0.66 -12.44 -16.73
CA MET A 334 -0.74 -12.81 -16.50
C MET A 334 -1.68 -11.59 -16.69
N LYS A 335 -1.34 -10.42 -16.13
CA LYS A 335 -2.13 -9.17 -16.30
C LYS A 335 -2.20 -8.73 -17.77
N THR A 336 -1.15 -8.96 -18.55
CA THR A 336 -1.10 -8.68 -19.99
C THR A 336 -1.96 -9.67 -20.78
N LEU A 337 -1.82 -10.98 -20.47
CA LEU A 337 -2.62 -12.03 -21.07
C LEU A 337 -4.12 -11.82 -20.83
N ILE A 338 -4.54 -11.65 -19.58
CA ILE A 338 -5.97 -11.55 -19.24
C ILE A 338 -6.62 -10.28 -19.81
N ARG A 339 -5.88 -9.18 -19.98
CA ARG A 339 -6.33 -8.02 -20.79
C ARG A 339 -6.64 -8.46 -22.23
N SER A 340 -5.72 -9.15 -22.91
CA SER A 340 -5.94 -9.65 -24.28
C SER A 340 -7.11 -10.64 -24.39
N LEU A 341 -7.35 -11.50 -23.37
CA LEU A 341 -8.49 -12.42 -23.35
C LEU A 341 -9.84 -11.71 -23.18
N LEU A 342 -9.87 -10.59 -22.47
CA LEU A 342 -11.04 -9.75 -22.28
C LEU A 342 -11.34 -8.84 -23.49
N ASP A 343 -10.35 -8.61 -24.34
CA ASP A 343 -10.48 -7.87 -25.61
C ASP A 343 -10.83 -8.78 -26.80
N LEU A 344 -10.92 -10.11 -26.58
CA LEU A 344 -11.46 -11.05 -27.56
C LEU A 344 -12.94 -10.75 -27.91
N PRO A 345 -13.40 -11.08 -29.13
CA PRO A 345 -14.81 -11.00 -29.50
C PRO A 345 -15.75 -11.73 -28.51
N PRO A 346 -16.95 -11.19 -28.24
CA PRO A 346 -17.92 -11.80 -27.31
C PRO A 346 -18.24 -13.26 -27.62
N GLU A 347 -18.23 -13.65 -28.90
CA GLU A 347 -18.51 -14.99 -29.41
C GLU A 347 -17.39 -16.00 -29.11
N ILE A 348 -16.18 -15.50 -28.83
CA ILE A 348 -15.07 -16.31 -28.33
C ILE A 348 -15.13 -16.38 -26.80
N LYS A 349 -15.36 -15.25 -26.12
CA LYS A 349 -15.49 -15.21 -24.66
C LYS A 349 -16.64 -16.11 -24.16
N ALA A 350 -17.78 -16.10 -24.85
CA ALA A 350 -18.94 -16.97 -24.56
C ALA A 350 -18.68 -18.48 -24.70
N ARG A 351 -17.56 -18.91 -25.31
CA ARG A 351 -17.16 -20.33 -25.35
C ARG A 351 -16.73 -20.84 -23.97
N ASN A 352 -16.27 -19.94 -23.09
CA ASN A 352 -16.03 -20.23 -21.68
C ASN A 352 -17.39 -20.34 -20.95
N ALA A 353 -18.07 -21.47 -21.11
CA ALA A 353 -19.36 -21.75 -20.48
C ALA A 353 -19.21 -22.10 -18.98
N ASP A 354 -20.25 -21.81 -18.20
CA ASP A 354 -20.33 -22.16 -16.77
C ASP A 354 -20.08 -23.67 -16.53
N VAL A 355 -19.08 -23.99 -15.70
CA VAL A 355 -18.90 -25.34 -15.11
C VAL A 355 -19.77 -25.48 -13.86
N ILE A 356 -19.77 -24.42 -13.04
CA ILE A 356 -20.78 -24.12 -12.01
C ILE A 356 -21.39 -22.74 -12.31
N THR A 357 -22.58 -22.45 -11.79
CA THR A 357 -23.26 -21.16 -12.03
C THR A 357 -22.37 -19.96 -11.68
N GLY A 358 -22.12 -19.07 -12.64
CA GLY A 358 -21.25 -17.89 -12.51
C GLY A 358 -19.75 -18.18 -12.47
N SER A 359 -19.28 -19.15 -13.26
CA SER A 359 -17.85 -19.54 -13.39
C SER A 359 -17.28 -19.49 -14.80
N GLY A 360 -18.10 -19.30 -15.83
CA GLY A 360 -17.67 -19.03 -17.20
C GLY A 360 -17.56 -17.53 -17.48
N TYR A 361 -17.90 -17.13 -18.70
CA TYR A 361 -18.02 -15.74 -19.11
C TYR A 361 -19.31 -15.10 -18.60
N VAL A 362 -19.17 -13.96 -17.92
CA VAL A 362 -20.27 -13.08 -17.50
C VAL A 362 -20.23 -11.84 -18.39
N ALA A 363 -21.20 -11.74 -19.29
CA ALA A 363 -21.39 -10.58 -20.15
C ALA A 363 -21.96 -9.37 -19.35
N PRO A 364 -21.78 -8.13 -19.85
CA PRO A 364 -22.47 -6.95 -19.32
C PRO A 364 -23.98 -7.15 -19.26
N SER A 365 -24.61 -6.59 -18.22
CA SER A 365 -26.04 -6.79 -17.94
C SER A 365 -26.71 -5.50 -17.48
N PRO A 366 -28.05 -5.35 -17.58
CA PRO A 366 -28.73 -4.15 -17.10
C PRO A 366 -28.49 -3.81 -15.62
N ALA A 367 -28.10 -4.79 -14.79
CA ALA A 367 -27.75 -4.58 -13.39
C ALA A 367 -26.31 -4.09 -13.15
N ASN A 368 -25.38 -4.49 -14.02
CA ASN A 368 -23.97 -4.05 -14.02
C ASN A 368 -23.53 -3.84 -15.49
N PRO A 369 -23.85 -2.70 -16.13
CA PRO A 369 -23.67 -2.53 -17.58
C PRO A 369 -22.22 -2.26 -18.00
N LEU A 370 -21.34 -1.93 -17.06
CA LEU A 370 -19.92 -1.65 -17.30
C LEU A 370 -19.01 -2.84 -16.94
N TYR A 371 -19.58 -3.96 -16.47
CA TYR A 371 -18.84 -5.09 -15.92
C TYR A 371 -18.89 -6.30 -16.85
N GLU A 372 -17.74 -6.86 -17.16
CA GLU A 372 -17.60 -8.18 -17.78
C GLU A 372 -16.57 -9.02 -17.02
N ALA A 373 -16.70 -10.34 -17.07
CA ALA A 373 -15.76 -11.23 -16.39
C ALA A 373 -15.57 -12.58 -17.09
N LEU A 374 -14.38 -13.16 -16.95
CA LEU A 374 -14.07 -14.55 -17.31
C LEU A 374 -13.72 -15.31 -16.04
N GLY A 375 -14.49 -16.33 -15.69
CA GLY A 375 -14.15 -17.25 -14.62
C GLY A 375 -13.35 -18.47 -15.10
N LEU A 376 -12.73 -19.16 -14.14
CA LEU A 376 -12.23 -20.53 -14.28
C LEU A 376 -12.45 -21.24 -12.94
N TYR A 377 -13.34 -22.23 -12.90
CA TYR A 377 -13.58 -23.06 -11.72
C TYR A 377 -12.60 -24.24 -11.66
N ASP A 378 -12.03 -24.43 -10.47
CA ASP A 378 -10.92 -25.31 -10.14
C ASP A 378 -9.67 -25.14 -11.02
N TYR A 379 -9.03 -23.97 -10.91
CA TYR A 379 -7.73 -23.73 -11.55
C TYR A 379 -6.57 -24.54 -10.91
N ALA A 380 -6.81 -25.34 -9.86
CA ALA A 380 -5.84 -26.34 -9.40
C ALA A 380 -5.95 -27.65 -10.20
N SER A 381 -7.05 -27.86 -10.94
CA SER A 381 -7.23 -28.99 -11.86
C SER A 381 -6.57 -28.73 -13.23
N PRO A 382 -5.59 -29.56 -13.65
CA PRO A 382 -4.99 -29.46 -14.99
C PRO A 382 -6.01 -29.65 -16.13
N GLU A 383 -7.10 -30.39 -15.89
CA GLU A 383 -8.16 -30.58 -16.88
C GLU A 383 -9.00 -29.31 -17.07
N ALA A 384 -9.32 -28.59 -15.99
CA ALA A 384 -10.04 -27.33 -16.08
C ALA A 384 -9.18 -26.25 -16.76
N LEU A 385 -7.90 -26.16 -16.39
CA LEU A 385 -6.90 -25.29 -17.05
C LEU A 385 -6.80 -25.56 -18.56
N ARG A 386 -6.68 -26.84 -18.95
CA ARG A 386 -6.67 -27.28 -20.36
C ARG A 386 -7.96 -26.87 -21.07
N ARG A 387 -9.12 -27.21 -20.50
CA ARG A 387 -10.45 -26.91 -21.09
C ARG A 387 -10.65 -25.42 -21.33
N PHE A 388 -10.35 -24.58 -20.33
CA PHE A 388 -10.42 -23.11 -20.44
C PHE A 388 -9.49 -22.59 -21.54
N SER A 389 -8.27 -23.10 -21.58
CA SER A 389 -7.27 -22.74 -22.60
C SER A 389 -7.70 -23.12 -24.02
N ASP A 390 -8.34 -24.28 -24.19
CA ASP A 390 -8.87 -24.74 -25.47
C ASP A 390 -10.13 -23.94 -25.90
N GLN A 391 -11.04 -23.65 -24.96
CA GLN A 391 -12.25 -22.85 -25.22
C GLN A 391 -11.92 -21.43 -25.72
N LEU A 392 -10.90 -20.80 -25.14
CA LEU A 392 -10.45 -19.44 -25.50
C LEU A 392 -9.32 -19.41 -26.53
N GLY A 393 -8.80 -20.57 -26.97
CA GLY A 393 -7.80 -20.66 -28.04
C GLY A 393 -6.38 -20.22 -27.66
N LEU A 394 -5.98 -20.37 -26.40
CA LEU A 394 -4.66 -19.93 -25.90
C LEU A 394 -3.51 -20.66 -26.59
N SER A 395 -2.46 -19.92 -26.94
CA SER A 395 -1.19 -20.46 -27.44
C SER A 395 -0.40 -21.20 -26.34
N PRO A 396 0.60 -22.03 -26.68
CA PRO A 396 1.38 -22.78 -25.68
C PRO A 396 2.00 -21.90 -24.58
N TYR A 397 2.55 -20.73 -24.94
CA TYR A 397 3.09 -19.78 -23.96
C TYR A 397 2.00 -19.16 -23.07
N GLN A 398 0.83 -18.85 -23.63
CA GLN A 398 -0.30 -18.33 -22.85
C GLN A 398 -0.83 -19.37 -21.85
N ARG A 399 -0.86 -20.65 -22.24
CA ARG A 399 -1.18 -21.78 -21.33
C ARG A 399 -0.18 -21.85 -20.18
N GLU A 400 1.11 -21.84 -20.50
CA GLU A 400 2.20 -21.86 -19.51
C GLU A 400 2.10 -20.70 -18.49
N VAL A 401 1.73 -19.50 -18.93
CA VAL A 401 1.50 -18.35 -18.03
C VAL A 401 0.31 -18.59 -17.09
N VAL A 402 -0.83 -19.06 -17.60
CA VAL A 402 -2.01 -19.35 -16.75
C VAL A 402 -1.73 -20.51 -15.78
N GLU A 403 -1.04 -21.55 -16.22
CA GLU A 403 -0.67 -22.72 -15.39
C GLU A 403 0.33 -22.35 -14.29
N LYS A 404 1.36 -21.54 -14.60
CA LYS A 404 2.33 -21.06 -13.59
C LYS A 404 1.69 -20.11 -12.59
N TYR A 405 0.91 -19.14 -13.05
CA TYR A 405 0.21 -18.18 -12.18
C TYR A 405 -0.85 -18.89 -11.33
N GLY A 406 -1.63 -19.80 -11.92
CA GLY A 406 -2.59 -20.67 -11.24
C GLY A 406 -1.94 -21.47 -10.12
N ARG A 407 -0.83 -22.16 -10.40
CA ARG A 407 -0.07 -22.90 -9.40
C ARG A 407 0.44 -22.00 -8.27
N ALA A 408 1.12 -20.91 -8.59
CA ALA A 408 1.72 -20.03 -7.59
C ALA A 408 0.67 -19.38 -6.66
N VAL A 409 -0.48 -18.96 -7.20
CA VAL A 409 -1.59 -18.42 -6.38
C VAL A 409 -2.31 -19.52 -5.60
N ASN A 410 -2.38 -20.76 -6.10
CA ASN A 410 -2.90 -21.90 -5.34
C ASN A 410 -2.01 -22.22 -4.15
N GLU A 411 -0.70 -22.33 -4.36
CA GLU A 411 0.29 -22.63 -3.32
C GLU A 411 0.30 -21.53 -2.24
N LEU A 412 0.25 -20.26 -2.64
CA LEU A 412 0.09 -19.11 -1.73
C LEU A 412 -1.23 -19.16 -0.95
N SER A 413 -2.37 -19.43 -1.59
CA SER A 413 -3.68 -19.47 -0.90
C SER A 413 -3.76 -20.62 0.11
N LEU A 414 -3.21 -21.80 -0.24
CA LEU A 414 -3.11 -22.95 0.65
C LEU A 414 -2.15 -22.69 1.82
N ASP A 415 -1.06 -21.94 1.62
CA ASP A 415 -0.18 -21.55 2.73
C ASP A 415 -0.82 -20.52 3.67
N ILE A 416 -1.51 -19.51 3.14
CA ILE A 416 -2.22 -18.54 3.98
C ILE A 416 -3.34 -19.23 4.78
N GLY A 417 -4.10 -20.15 4.16
CA GLY A 417 -5.09 -20.96 4.86
C GLY A 417 -4.48 -21.84 5.96
N LYS A 418 -3.31 -22.46 5.71
CA LYS A 418 -2.52 -23.15 6.76
C LYS A 418 -2.15 -22.21 7.89
N ARG A 419 -1.64 -21.00 7.60
CA ARG A 419 -1.23 -20.02 8.62
C ARG A 419 -2.42 -19.46 9.41
N MET A 420 -3.59 -19.27 8.79
CA MET A 420 -4.83 -18.88 9.47
C MET A 420 -5.36 -19.98 10.40
N ALA A 421 -5.25 -21.24 10.02
CA ALA A 421 -5.59 -22.36 10.90
C ALA A 421 -4.57 -22.50 12.05
N LYS A 422 -3.27 -22.48 11.75
CA LYS A 422 -2.18 -22.44 12.75
C LYS A 422 -2.37 -21.28 13.75
N SER A 423 -2.74 -20.08 13.29
CA SER A 423 -2.90 -18.90 14.15
C SER A 423 -4.09 -18.99 15.10
N LEU A 424 -5.12 -19.77 14.76
CA LEU A 424 -6.22 -20.15 15.66
C LEU A 424 -5.87 -21.31 16.61
N GLY A 425 -4.69 -21.93 16.48
CA GLY A 425 -4.26 -23.10 17.27
C GLY A 425 -4.64 -24.45 16.66
N LEU A 426 -5.12 -24.46 15.41
CA LEU A 426 -5.66 -25.64 14.74
C LEU A 426 -4.58 -26.41 13.94
N ASN A 427 -4.67 -27.74 13.94
CA ASN A 427 -3.84 -28.56 13.07
C ASN A 427 -4.49 -28.69 11.68
N VAL A 428 -3.82 -28.15 10.65
CA VAL A 428 -4.33 -28.10 9.26
C VAL A 428 -4.62 -29.49 8.69
N LEU A 429 -3.92 -30.53 9.14
CA LEU A 429 -4.12 -31.91 8.68
C LEU A 429 -5.47 -32.51 9.13
N LYS A 430 -6.22 -31.82 10.00
CA LYS A 430 -7.59 -32.20 10.41
C LYS A 430 -8.70 -31.49 9.61
N LEU A 431 -8.38 -30.58 8.67
CA LEU A 431 -9.42 -29.79 7.99
C LEU A 431 -10.21 -30.65 6.98
N LYS A 432 -11.51 -30.78 7.22
CA LYS A 432 -12.42 -31.55 6.37
C LYS A 432 -12.39 -31.09 4.91
N GLY A 433 -12.24 -32.04 4.00
CA GLY A 433 -12.23 -31.80 2.56
C GLY A 433 -11.04 -30.98 2.02
N TRP A 434 -10.02 -30.70 2.83
CA TRP A 434 -8.85 -29.91 2.40
C TRP A 434 -7.94 -30.72 1.44
N PRO A 435 -7.36 -30.10 0.38
CA PRO A 435 -7.48 -28.71 -0.03
C PRO A 435 -8.83 -28.39 -0.68
N TRP A 436 -9.38 -27.20 -0.42
CA TRP A 436 -10.66 -26.78 -0.98
C TRP A 436 -10.52 -26.29 -2.43
N PRO A 437 -11.53 -26.53 -3.31
CA PRO A 437 -11.51 -26.05 -4.69
C PRO A 437 -11.32 -24.54 -4.76
N CYS A 438 -10.54 -24.08 -5.73
CA CYS A 438 -10.31 -22.67 -5.95
C CYS A 438 -10.94 -22.19 -7.28
N GLN A 439 -11.22 -20.90 -7.41
CA GLN A 439 -11.80 -20.31 -8.62
C GLN A 439 -11.09 -19.00 -8.97
N PHE A 440 -10.78 -18.79 -10.25
CA PHE A 440 -10.46 -17.46 -10.74
C PHE A 440 -11.73 -16.74 -11.20
N ARG A 441 -11.76 -15.41 -11.01
CA ARG A 441 -12.57 -14.50 -11.82
C ARG A 441 -11.69 -13.33 -12.24
N ILE A 442 -11.42 -13.28 -13.54
CA ILE A 442 -10.85 -12.13 -14.25
C ILE A 442 -11.99 -11.13 -14.45
N ASN A 443 -11.83 -9.89 -14.00
CA ASN A 443 -12.87 -8.85 -14.05
C ASN A 443 -12.38 -7.66 -14.87
N LYS A 444 -13.26 -7.09 -15.70
CA LYS A 444 -13.02 -5.85 -16.45
C LYS A 444 -14.18 -4.89 -16.23
N TYR A 445 -13.83 -3.64 -15.93
CA TYR A 445 -14.74 -2.54 -15.67
C TYR A 445 -14.50 -1.48 -16.75
N ASN A 446 -15.41 -1.41 -17.72
CA ASN A 446 -15.33 -0.51 -18.86
C ASN A 446 -15.79 0.91 -18.47
N PHE A 447 -15.02 1.58 -17.62
CA PHE A 447 -15.24 3.00 -17.31
C PHE A 447 -14.71 3.87 -18.45
N SER A 448 -15.52 4.82 -18.88
CA SER A 448 -15.26 5.81 -19.95
C SER A 448 -15.50 7.24 -19.45
N ASP A 449 -15.25 8.26 -20.28
CA ASP A 449 -15.59 9.65 -19.96
C ASP A 449 -17.11 9.86 -19.74
N ASP A 450 -17.96 9.04 -20.38
CA ASP A 450 -19.41 9.03 -20.16
C ASP A 450 -19.81 8.39 -18.80
N THR A 451 -18.87 7.70 -18.14
CA THR A 451 -19.13 7.04 -16.86
C THR A 451 -19.04 8.05 -15.72
N LEU A 452 -20.20 8.49 -15.21
CA LEU A 452 -20.30 9.39 -14.06
C LEU A 452 -19.40 8.91 -12.90
N LEU A 453 -18.51 9.79 -12.42
CA LEU A 453 -17.63 9.49 -11.29
C LEU A 453 -18.45 9.13 -10.05
N GLY A 454 -18.08 8.03 -9.37
CA GLY A 454 -18.85 7.43 -8.29
C GLY A 454 -19.83 6.34 -8.71
N SER A 455 -20.02 6.10 -10.02
CA SER A 455 -20.83 4.96 -10.53
C SER A 455 -20.34 3.63 -9.97
N SER A 456 -21.26 2.75 -9.56
CA SER A 456 -20.90 1.42 -9.05
C SER A 456 -20.54 0.49 -10.22
N GLY A 457 -19.28 0.04 -10.25
CA GLY A 457 -18.83 -1.03 -11.16
C GLY A 457 -19.22 -2.40 -10.63
N VAL A 458 -19.16 -2.59 -9.30
CA VAL A 458 -19.73 -3.72 -8.56
C VAL A 458 -20.35 -3.21 -7.26
N GLN A 459 -21.55 -3.71 -6.96
CA GLN A 459 -22.37 -3.34 -5.80
C GLN A 459 -21.74 -3.79 -4.47
N ILE A 460 -22.29 -3.32 -3.34
CA ILE A 460 -21.86 -3.74 -2.00
C ILE A 460 -22.17 -5.22 -1.82
N HIS A 461 -21.15 -6.02 -1.51
CA HIS A 461 -21.25 -7.46 -1.29
C HIS A 461 -20.16 -7.97 -0.34
N THR A 462 -20.31 -9.21 0.13
CA THR A 462 -19.23 -10.03 0.71
C THR A 462 -18.89 -11.13 -0.30
N ASP A 463 -17.67 -11.63 -0.27
CA ASP A 463 -17.34 -12.86 -1.00
C ASP A 463 -18.03 -14.06 -0.36
N ASN A 464 -18.43 -15.05 -1.17
CA ASN A 464 -18.90 -16.35 -0.70
C ASN A 464 -17.77 -17.38 -0.61
N SER A 465 -16.51 -16.93 -0.70
CA SER A 465 -15.31 -17.73 -0.53
C SER A 465 -14.99 -17.93 0.96
N PHE A 466 -13.97 -18.74 1.25
CA PHE A 466 -13.22 -18.65 2.49
C PHE A 466 -12.32 -17.41 2.47
N LEU A 467 -11.39 -17.36 1.51
CA LEU A 467 -10.53 -16.21 1.26
C LEU A 467 -10.44 -15.89 -0.23
N THR A 468 -10.13 -14.63 -0.54
CA THR A 468 -9.96 -14.12 -1.89
C THR A 468 -8.64 -13.38 -2.00
N ILE A 469 -7.73 -13.85 -2.84
CA ILE A 469 -6.50 -13.14 -3.20
C ILE A 469 -6.77 -12.34 -4.48
N LEU A 470 -6.52 -11.03 -4.44
CA LEU A 470 -6.84 -10.08 -5.50
C LEU A 470 -5.57 -9.39 -6.01
N GLN A 471 -5.24 -9.62 -7.29
CA GLN A 471 -4.35 -8.76 -8.05
C GLN A 471 -5.19 -7.65 -8.68
N GLU A 472 -4.98 -6.42 -8.23
CA GLU A 472 -5.67 -5.23 -8.73
C GLU A 472 -5.01 -4.64 -9.99
N ASP A 473 -5.68 -3.66 -10.60
CA ASP A 473 -4.96 -2.74 -11.47
C ASP A 473 -4.13 -1.77 -10.63
N GLU A 474 -2.99 -1.35 -11.18
CA GLU A 474 -2.00 -0.51 -10.47
C GLU A 474 -2.28 0.97 -10.72
N ASP A 475 -2.75 1.28 -11.93
CA ASP A 475 -3.06 2.62 -12.40
C ASP A 475 -4.48 3.06 -12.04
N VAL A 476 -5.45 2.14 -11.96
CA VAL A 476 -6.89 2.47 -11.91
C VAL A 476 -7.53 2.10 -10.56
N LYS A 477 -7.86 3.14 -9.79
CA LYS A 477 -8.50 3.04 -8.47
C LYS A 477 -9.98 2.66 -8.57
N GLY A 478 -10.52 2.05 -7.52
CA GLY A 478 -11.97 1.84 -7.43
C GLY A 478 -12.49 0.96 -6.30
N LEU A 479 -11.66 0.12 -5.69
CA LEU A 479 -12.08 -0.74 -4.59
C LEU A 479 -12.29 0.06 -3.29
N GLU A 480 -13.41 -0.17 -2.62
CA GLU A 480 -13.72 0.38 -1.30
C GLU A 480 -14.24 -0.72 -0.39
N ILE A 481 -13.64 -0.88 0.79
CA ILE A 481 -14.16 -1.73 1.87
C ILE A 481 -15.05 -0.92 2.80
N ILE A 482 -15.94 -1.59 3.52
CA ILE A 482 -16.78 -1.00 4.57
C ILE A 482 -16.29 -1.55 5.91
N THR A 483 -15.87 -0.66 6.80
CA THR A 483 -15.44 -1.02 8.15
C THR A 483 -16.63 -1.47 9.02
N LYS A 484 -16.36 -2.13 10.15
CA LYS A 484 -17.37 -2.48 11.17
C LYS A 484 -18.26 -1.29 11.60
N ASN A 485 -17.73 -0.07 11.51
CA ASN A 485 -18.43 1.19 11.81
C ASN A 485 -19.24 1.77 10.62
N GLY A 486 -19.45 1.01 9.55
CA GLY A 486 -20.21 1.43 8.36
C GLY A 486 -19.50 2.44 7.46
N GLN A 487 -18.21 2.74 7.70
CA GLN A 487 -17.46 3.74 6.93
C GLN A 487 -16.79 3.12 5.71
N PHE A 488 -16.97 3.72 4.53
CA PHE A 488 -16.25 3.38 3.31
C PHE A 488 -14.79 3.83 3.40
N LEU A 489 -13.86 2.88 3.28
CA LEU A 489 -12.42 3.11 3.21
C LEU A 489 -11.91 2.74 1.80
N PRO A 490 -11.28 3.67 1.06
CA PRO A 490 -10.73 3.36 -0.24
C PRO A 490 -9.48 2.48 -0.11
N VAL A 491 -9.42 1.44 -0.95
CA VAL A 491 -8.23 0.61 -1.12
C VAL A 491 -7.42 1.22 -2.28
N ASP A 492 -6.39 1.99 -1.94
CA ASP A 492 -5.42 2.45 -2.94
C ASP A 492 -4.59 1.24 -3.44
N PRO A 493 -4.38 1.09 -4.76
CA PRO A 493 -3.45 0.10 -5.30
C PRO A 493 -2.02 0.27 -4.76
N SER A 494 -1.31 -0.84 -4.61
CA SER A 494 0.12 -0.86 -4.26
C SER A 494 0.82 -1.88 -5.17
N PRO A 495 1.65 -1.44 -6.14
CA PRO A 495 2.32 -2.31 -7.10
C PRO A 495 3.16 -3.41 -6.45
N GLY A 496 3.19 -4.60 -7.06
CA GLY A 496 3.91 -5.76 -6.52
C GLY A 496 3.38 -6.29 -5.18
N THR A 497 2.13 -5.98 -4.82
CA THR A 497 1.45 -6.55 -3.64
C THR A 497 0.13 -7.19 -4.04
N LEU A 498 -0.34 -8.13 -3.21
CA LEU A 498 -1.67 -8.74 -3.35
C LEU A 498 -2.57 -8.27 -2.20
N LEU A 499 -3.86 -8.05 -2.46
CA LEU A 499 -4.84 -7.82 -1.42
C LEU A 499 -5.53 -9.15 -1.08
N LEU A 500 -5.74 -9.43 0.20
CA LEU A 500 -6.57 -10.55 0.65
C LEU A 500 -7.85 -10.04 1.32
N ASN A 501 -9.00 -10.58 0.92
CA ASN A 501 -10.29 -10.42 1.58
C ASN A 501 -10.74 -11.76 2.19
N LEU A 502 -11.48 -11.73 3.29
CA LEU A 502 -12.17 -12.88 3.86
C LEU A 502 -13.66 -12.85 3.52
N GLY A 503 -14.18 -14.02 3.14
CA GLY A 503 -15.57 -14.23 2.75
C GLY A 503 -16.41 -14.92 3.83
N ASP A 504 -17.69 -15.10 3.53
CA ASP A 504 -18.69 -15.64 4.46
C ASP A 504 -18.33 -17.04 5.01
N ILE A 505 -17.57 -17.85 4.25
CA ILE A 505 -17.15 -19.19 4.68
C ILE A 505 -16.04 -19.12 5.73
N ALA A 506 -15.17 -18.10 5.70
CA ALA A 506 -14.19 -17.89 6.77
C ALA A 506 -14.88 -17.49 8.08
N THR A 507 -15.91 -16.64 8.04
CA THR A 507 -16.72 -16.31 9.22
C THR A 507 -17.46 -17.54 9.76
N ALA A 508 -18.10 -18.34 8.89
CA ALA A 508 -18.80 -19.55 9.32
C ALA A 508 -17.86 -20.60 9.95
N TRP A 509 -16.73 -20.89 9.29
CA TRP A 509 -15.76 -21.88 9.74
C TRP A 509 -14.97 -21.46 10.99
N SER A 510 -14.68 -20.16 11.16
CA SER A 510 -13.98 -19.66 12.36
C SER A 510 -14.88 -19.45 13.58
N ASN A 511 -16.10 -20.00 13.58
CA ASN A 511 -17.16 -19.76 14.56
C ASN A 511 -17.41 -18.26 14.83
N GLY A 512 -17.42 -17.45 13.77
CA GLY A 512 -17.68 -16.00 13.82
C GLY A 512 -16.47 -15.11 14.13
N ARG A 513 -15.27 -15.67 14.39
CA ARG A 513 -14.08 -14.88 14.76
C ARG A 513 -13.54 -14.04 13.60
N PHE A 514 -13.41 -14.62 12.41
CA PHE A 514 -12.93 -13.91 11.22
C PHE A 514 -14.02 -13.07 10.56
N TYR A 515 -13.69 -11.82 10.23
CA TYR A 515 -14.64 -10.84 9.70
C TYR A 515 -14.81 -10.95 8.18
N ASN A 516 -16.05 -11.15 7.69
CA ASN A 516 -16.37 -11.13 6.26
C ASN A 516 -16.53 -9.70 5.75
N VAL A 517 -15.50 -9.18 5.08
CA VAL A 517 -15.44 -7.76 4.70
C VAL A 517 -16.46 -7.40 3.60
N LYS A 518 -17.40 -6.51 3.94
CA LYS A 518 -18.30 -5.90 2.93
C LYS A 518 -17.48 -4.94 2.06
N HIS A 519 -17.57 -5.07 0.75
CA HIS A 519 -16.80 -4.25 -0.19
C HIS A 519 -17.56 -3.97 -1.50
N ARG A 520 -17.10 -2.96 -2.26
CA ARG A 520 -17.66 -2.54 -3.56
C ARG A 520 -16.58 -2.03 -4.50
N VAL A 521 -16.88 -1.93 -5.78
CA VAL A 521 -16.03 -1.23 -6.77
C VAL A 521 -16.80 -0.05 -7.35
N VAL A 522 -16.19 1.14 -7.36
CA VAL A 522 -16.74 2.37 -7.91
C VAL A 522 -15.79 2.99 -8.94
N CYS A 523 -16.35 3.64 -9.97
CA CYS A 523 -15.59 4.47 -10.89
C CYS A 523 -14.99 5.66 -10.12
N LYS A 524 -13.66 5.76 -10.10
CA LYS A 524 -12.91 6.94 -9.62
C LYS A 524 -12.33 7.76 -10.76
N GLU A 525 -12.05 7.10 -11.88
CA GLU A 525 -11.25 7.60 -13.00
C GLU A 525 -11.80 6.97 -14.30
N ALA A 526 -11.81 7.72 -15.40
CA ALA A 526 -12.38 7.32 -16.68
C ALA A 526 -11.46 6.37 -17.48
N MET A 527 -11.10 5.23 -16.87
CA MET A 527 -10.18 4.25 -17.43
C MET A 527 -10.66 2.82 -17.18
N ILE A 528 -10.39 1.92 -18.14
CA ILE A 528 -10.72 0.50 -18.02
C ILE A 528 -9.91 -0.11 -16.86
N ARG A 529 -10.58 -0.45 -15.75
CA ARG A 529 -9.95 -1.17 -14.62
C ARG A 529 -10.04 -2.67 -14.88
N VAL A 530 -8.93 -3.39 -14.66
CA VAL A 530 -8.91 -4.87 -14.76
C VAL A 530 -8.37 -5.47 -13.47
N SER A 531 -8.94 -6.57 -12.98
CA SER A 531 -8.45 -7.24 -11.75
C SER A 531 -8.69 -8.75 -11.73
N ILE A 532 -7.69 -9.52 -11.30
CA ILE A 532 -7.74 -10.97 -11.16
C ILE A 532 -8.08 -11.31 -9.70
N ALA A 533 -9.28 -11.81 -9.45
CA ALA A 533 -9.69 -12.32 -8.14
C ALA A 533 -9.55 -13.83 -8.10
N SER A 534 -8.96 -14.35 -7.03
CA SER A 534 -8.65 -15.77 -6.84
C SER A 534 -9.23 -16.25 -5.52
N PHE A 535 -10.30 -17.03 -5.61
CA PHE A 535 -11.14 -17.43 -4.48
C PHE A 535 -10.77 -18.85 -4.05
N MET A 536 -10.37 -19.05 -2.80
CA MET A 536 -10.46 -20.37 -2.15
C MET A 536 -11.89 -20.52 -1.64
N LEU A 537 -12.60 -21.54 -2.09
CA LEU A 537 -14.03 -21.68 -1.82
C LEU A 537 -14.29 -22.38 -0.48
N GLY A 538 -15.42 -23.07 -0.33
CA GLY A 538 -15.63 -24.04 0.75
C GLY A 538 -15.28 -25.47 0.31
N PRO A 539 -15.33 -26.46 1.23
CA PRO A 539 -15.26 -27.87 0.87
C PRO A 539 -16.32 -28.23 -0.18
N LYS A 540 -15.95 -29.16 -1.07
CA LYS A 540 -16.79 -29.58 -2.19
C LYS A 540 -17.91 -30.53 -1.75
N ASP A 541 -17.50 -31.65 -1.14
CA ASP A 541 -18.37 -32.79 -0.82
C ASP A 541 -18.66 -32.89 0.70
N GLU A 542 -17.80 -32.29 1.54
CA GLU A 542 -17.98 -32.15 2.98
C GLU A 542 -18.89 -30.96 3.35
N VAL A 543 -19.27 -30.87 4.63
CA VAL A 543 -19.99 -29.71 5.19
C VAL A 543 -19.02 -28.61 5.65
N VAL A 544 -19.47 -27.36 5.52
CA VAL A 544 -18.92 -26.20 6.23
C VAL A 544 -19.44 -26.25 7.66
N GLU A 545 -18.53 -26.40 8.61
CA GLU A 545 -18.79 -26.29 10.05
C GLU A 545 -17.55 -25.72 10.74
N ALA A 546 -17.71 -25.26 11.99
CA ALA A 546 -16.57 -24.83 12.78
C ALA A 546 -15.82 -26.04 13.38
N PRO A 547 -14.47 -26.03 13.40
CA PRO A 547 -13.67 -27.02 14.11
C PRO A 547 -14.06 -27.11 15.59
N GLN A 548 -14.05 -28.32 16.15
CA GLN A 548 -14.45 -28.55 17.55
C GLN A 548 -13.52 -27.83 18.52
N GLU A 549 -12.25 -27.64 18.16
CA GLU A 549 -11.28 -26.85 18.92
C GLU A 549 -11.58 -25.32 18.97
N LEU A 550 -12.63 -24.85 18.27
CA LEU A 550 -13.16 -23.47 18.37
C LEU A 550 -14.54 -23.38 19.07
N ILE A 551 -15.03 -24.49 19.62
CA ILE A 551 -16.35 -24.60 20.25
C ILE A 551 -16.18 -24.99 21.70
N ASP A 552 -16.62 -24.13 22.61
CA ASP A 552 -16.56 -24.34 24.06
C ASP A 552 -17.79 -23.73 24.76
N ASN A 553 -17.83 -23.78 26.09
CA ASN A 553 -18.97 -23.27 26.87
C ASN A 553 -19.12 -21.73 26.83
N GLU A 554 -18.05 -21.01 26.51
CA GLU A 554 -18.04 -19.54 26.35
C GLU A 554 -18.25 -19.14 24.87
N ASN A 555 -17.85 -20.02 23.95
CA ASN A 555 -17.91 -19.87 22.49
C ASN A 555 -18.77 -21.00 21.87
N PRO A 556 -20.08 -21.04 22.10
CA PRO A 556 -20.94 -22.06 21.50
C PRO A 556 -20.94 -21.97 19.96
N SER A 557 -21.28 -23.07 19.29
CA SER A 557 -21.34 -23.12 17.82
C SER A 557 -22.45 -22.21 17.29
N LEU A 558 -22.07 -21.10 16.65
CA LEU A 558 -23.00 -20.06 16.18
C LEU A 558 -23.84 -20.53 14.99
N TYR A 559 -23.25 -21.34 14.10
CA TYR A 559 -23.87 -21.77 12.84
C TYR A 559 -24.27 -23.25 12.86
N ILE A 560 -25.26 -23.61 12.05
CA ILE A 560 -25.50 -25.02 11.68
C ILE A 560 -24.46 -25.48 10.64
N PRO A 561 -24.13 -26.78 10.56
CA PRO A 561 -23.37 -27.33 9.43
C PRO A 561 -24.15 -27.20 8.10
N PHE A 562 -23.49 -26.80 7.02
CA PHE A 562 -24.13 -26.68 5.69
C PHE A 562 -23.18 -27.01 4.53
N HIS A 563 -23.69 -27.55 3.42
CA HIS A 563 -22.85 -27.73 2.21
C HIS A 563 -22.62 -26.40 1.49
N TYR A 564 -21.40 -26.19 0.98
CA TYR A 564 -21.01 -24.95 0.33
C TYR A 564 -21.94 -24.56 -0.86
N GLN A 565 -22.30 -25.51 -1.71
CA GLN A 565 -23.20 -25.23 -2.85
C GLN A 565 -24.65 -24.89 -2.41
N HIS A 566 -25.12 -25.40 -1.26
CA HIS A 566 -26.40 -24.95 -0.68
C HIS A 566 -26.32 -23.47 -0.29
N TYR A 567 -25.22 -23.03 0.33
CA TYR A 567 -25.04 -21.61 0.70
C TYR A 567 -25.00 -20.69 -0.53
N ARG A 568 -24.32 -21.10 -1.61
CA ARG A 568 -24.34 -20.36 -2.89
C ARG A 568 -25.77 -20.21 -3.43
N ASN A 569 -26.55 -21.30 -3.42
CA ASN A 569 -27.94 -21.29 -3.86
C ASN A 569 -28.82 -20.38 -2.98
N LEU A 570 -28.62 -20.40 -1.66
CA LEU A 570 -29.32 -19.55 -0.70
C LEU A 570 -29.06 -18.06 -0.96
N ARG A 571 -27.80 -17.65 -1.14
CA ARG A 571 -27.45 -16.25 -1.52
C ARG A 571 -28.07 -15.81 -2.85
N LEU A 572 -28.26 -16.73 -3.80
CA LEU A 572 -28.90 -16.44 -5.08
C LEU A 572 -30.43 -16.30 -4.95
N SER A 573 -31.09 -17.19 -4.21
CA SER A 573 -32.57 -17.19 -4.07
C SER A 573 -33.08 -16.05 -3.21
N THR A 574 -32.43 -15.76 -2.07
CA THR A 574 -32.79 -14.64 -1.19
C THR A 574 -32.34 -13.28 -1.74
N LYS A 575 -31.45 -13.27 -2.74
CA LYS A 575 -30.71 -12.10 -3.24
C LYS A 575 -29.81 -11.44 -2.19
N SER A 576 -29.55 -12.09 -1.05
CA SER A 576 -28.61 -11.64 -0.01
C SER A 576 -27.17 -11.67 -0.53
N ARG A 577 -26.52 -10.51 -0.56
CA ARG A 577 -25.22 -10.32 -1.22
C ARG A 577 -24.10 -9.90 -0.28
N ALA A 578 -24.37 -9.40 0.92
CA ALA A 578 -23.35 -8.93 1.86
C ALA A 578 -23.48 -9.63 3.22
N GLY A 579 -23.39 -10.96 3.21
CA GLY A 579 -23.39 -11.80 4.40
C GLY A 579 -24.75 -12.02 5.07
N GLU A 580 -25.85 -11.41 4.59
CA GLU A 580 -27.16 -11.54 5.25
C GLU A 580 -27.66 -12.99 5.27
N ALA A 581 -27.27 -13.80 4.27
CA ALA A 581 -27.61 -15.23 4.22
C ALA A 581 -26.96 -16.06 5.34
N LEU A 582 -25.88 -15.60 5.99
CA LEU A 582 -25.34 -16.29 7.18
C LEU A 582 -26.31 -16.22 8.37
N GLN A 583 -27.13 -15.17 8.46
CA GLN A 583 -28.09 -15.00 9.56
C GLN A 583 -29.17 -16.11 9.54
N LEU A 584 -29.52 -16.59 8.34
CA LEU A 584 -30.45 -17.70 8.13
C LEU A 584 -29.86 -19.07 8.52
N LEU A 585 -28.58 -19.13 8.87
CA LEU A 585 -27.85 -20.35 9.25
C LEU A 585 -27.33 -20.28 10.69
N LEU A 586 -27.71 -19.26 11.47
CA LEU A 586 -27.46 -19.20 12.90
C LEU A 586 -28.32 -20.23 13.64
N ARG A 587 -27.73 -20.95 14.60
CA ARG A 587 -28.45 -21.96 15.41
C ARG A 587 -29.62 -21.38 16.20
N ASN A 588 -29.56 -20.10 16.56
CA ASN A 588 -30.59 -19.43 17.36
C ASN A 588 -31.85 -19.04 16.56
N ASN A 589 -31.89 -19.33 15.25
CA ASN A 589 -33.01 -19.02 14.35
C ASN A 589 -33.78 -20.29 13.89
N ILE A 590 -33.54 -21.43 14.55
CA ILE A 590 -34.14 -22.76 14.28
C ILE A 590 -34.55 -23.40 15.61
#